data_AF-A0A1U7D454-F1
#
_entry.id   AF-A0A1U7D454-F1
#
_cell.length_a   1.000
_cell.length_b   1.000
_cell.length_c   1.000
_cell.angle_alpha   90.00
_cell.angle_beta   90.00
_cell.angle_gamma   90.00
#
_symmetry.space_group_name_H-M   'P 1'
#
loop_
_entity.id
_entity.type
_entity.pdbx_description
1 polymer ?
#
loop_
_entity_poly.entity_id
_entity_poly.type
_entity_poly.pdbx_seq_one_letter_code
_entity_poly.pdbx_strand_id
1 'polypeptide(L)'
;MAPPDIQLVLERSFGPVSEQRILLPNRTAVRGDNFLLLRAREGTLATIGRFEPLELLGATGDTPDPFEDFDSLLLETRDEPMGTLSWAVWTNNANLNCVLAFRRLDASSRVVPEGAGVMDMMLRNCVHGTVEQALAPALEVNVGYAAAGPEGDLPRMLSPLAAPQP
;
A
#
# COMPACT_ATOMS: atom_id res chain seq x y z
N MET A 1 1.88 8.12 -18.24
CA MET A 1 1.27 8.22 -16.90
C MET A 1 2.43 8.37 -15.94
N ALA A 2 2.52 9.49 -15.23
CA ALA A 2 3.62 9.73 -14.28
C ALA A 2 3.42 8.82 -13.06
N PRO A 3 4.48 8.27 -12.46
CA PRO A 3 4.36 7.51 -11.22
C PRO A 3 3.74 8.39 -10.12
N PRO A 4 3.03 7.82 -9.14
CA PRO A 4 2.56 8.58 -7.99
C PRO A 4 3.74 9.29 -7.32
N ASP A 5 3.52 10.51 -6.81
CA ASP A 5 4.53 11.29 -6.08
C ASP A 5 4.92 10.54 -4.77
N ILE A 6 5.88 9.62 -4.84
CA ILE A 6 6.33 8.84 -3.69
C ILE A 6 7.18 9.72 -2.77
N GLN A 7 6.81 9.80 -1.48
CA GLN A 7 7.54 10.60 -0.50
C GLN A 7 8.64 9.82 0.21
N LEU A 8 8.38 8.56 0.56
CA LEU A 8 9.32 7.69 1.27
C LEU A 8 8.96 6.23 1.03
N VAL A 9 9.97 5.36 0.96
CA VAL A 9 9.81 3.91 0.96
C VAL A 9 10.57 3.36 2.16
N LEU A 10 9.88 2.60 3.01
CA LEU A 10 10.48 1.84 4.11
C LEU A 10 10.32 0.36 3.83
N GLU A 11 11.42 -0.38 3.83
CA GLU A 11 11.43 -1.83 3.64
C GLU A 11 11.85 -2.53 4.93
N ARG A 12 11.18 -3.64 5.25
CA ARG A 12 11.49 -4.52 6.37
C ARG A 12 11.38 -5.96 5.91
N SER A 13 12.44 -6.74 6.08
CA SER A 13 12.43 -8.19 5.85
C SER A 13 12.60 -8.93 7.18
N PHE A 14 11.77 -9.95 7.40
CA PHE A 14 11.85 -10.82 8.57
C PHE A 14 11.46 -12.26 8.19
N GLY A 15 12.47 -13.13 8.04
CA GLY A 15 12.25 -14.51 7.60
C GLY A 15 11.60 -14.55 6.21
N PRO A 16 10.52 -15.34 6.00
CA PRO A 16 9.85 -15.49 4.71
C PRO A 16 8.91 -14.32 4.35
N VAL A 17 8.97 -13.21 5.09
CA VAL A 17 8.08 -12.07 4.93
C VAL A 17 8.90 -10.84 4.58
N SER A 18 8.53 -10.17 3.50
CA SER A 18 9.04 -8.84 3.14
C SER A 18 7.89 -7.85 3.16
N GLU A 19 8.10 -6.71 3.82
CA GLU A 19 7.14 -5.64 3.94
C GLU A 19 7.73 -4.34 3.38
N GLN A 20 6.94 -3.62 2.60
CA GLN A 20 7.28 -2.33 2.05
C GLN A 20 6.14 -1.34 2.31
N ARG A 21 6.46 -0.22 2.95
CA ARG A 21 5.53 0.88 3.18
C ARG A 21 5.96 2.09 2.35
N ILE A 22 5.09 2.51 1.44
CA ILE A 22 5.28 3.65 0.54
C ILE A 22 4.41 4.79 1.05
N LEU A 23 5.01 5.90 1.48
CA LEU A 23 4.28 7.10 1.87
C LEU A 23 3.87 7.89 0.62
N LEU A 24 2.61 8.28 0.59
CA LEU A 24 1.98 9.06 -0.47
C LEU A 24 1.71 10.48 0.03
N PRO A 25 1.55 11.47 -0.86
CA PRO A 25 1.29 12.83 -0.44
C PRO A 25 -0.07 12.92 0.26
N ASN A 26 -0.09 13.45 1.48
CA ASN A 26 -1.30 13.83 2.16
C ASN A 26 -1.44 15.36 2.15
N ARG A 27 -2.22 15.89 1.19
CA ARG A 27 -2.52 17.33 1.08
C ARG A 27 -3.84 17.69 1.78
N THR A 28 -4.25 16.91 2.77
CA THR A 28 -5.50 17.07 3.51
C THR A 28 -5.22 17.37 4.98
N ALA A 29 -6.24 17.82 5.72
CA ALA A 29 -6.14 18.01 7.16
C ALA A 29 -6.42 16.72 7.98
N VAL A 30 -6.66 15.58 7.31
CA VAL A 30 -6.94 14.31 8.00
C VAL A 30 -5.67 13.79 8.65
N ARG A 31 -5.75 13.45 9.94
CA ARG A 31 -4.66 12.87 10.72
C ARG A 31 -4.15 11.57 10.08
N GLY A 32 -2.85 11.32 10.20
CA GLY A 32 -2.18 10.12 9.68
C GLY A 32 -1.68 10.29 8.24
N ASP A 33 -0.80 9.38 7.84
CA ASP A 33 -0.20 9.41 6.51
C ASP A 33 -1.12 8.79 5.47
N ASN A 34 -1.01 9.26 4.22
CA ASN A 34 -1.42 8.44 3.09
C ASN A 34 -0.30 7.43 2.83
N PHE A 35 -0.63 6.16 2.66
CA PHE A 35 0.37 5.12 2.44
C PHE A 35 -0.18 3.93 1.67
N LEU A 36 0.73 3.24 0.99
CA LEU A 36 0.55 1.90 0.46
C LEU A 36 1.45 0.95 1.25
N LEU A 37 0.88 -0.08 1.86
CA LEU A 37 1.60 -1.17 2.51
C LEU A 37 1.53 -2.40 1.63
N LEU A 38 2.68 -2.97 1.31
CA LEU A 38 2.84 -4.20 0.55
C LEU A 38 3.52 -5.23 1.44
N ARG A 39 2.98 -6.44 1.50
CA ARG A 39 3.53 -7.53 2.30
C ARG A 39 3.61 -8.79 1.45
N ALA A 40 4.81 -9.13 1.01
CA ALA A 40 5.10 -10.35 0.28
C ALA A 40 5.37 -11.51 1.25
N ARG A 41 4.88 -12.70 0.87
CA ARG A 41 5.15 -13.95 1.59
C ARG A 41 5.75 -14.98 0.66
N GLU A 42 6.89 -15.53 1.07
CA GLU A 42 7.53 -16.66 0.39
C GLU A 42 6.71 -17.94 0.58
N GLY A 43 6.77 -18.82 -0.43
CA GLY A 43 6.15 -20.14 -0.39
C GLY A 43 5.02 -20.33 -1.40
N THR A 44 4.33 -21.48 -1.30
CA THR A 44 3.24 -21.81 -2.22
C THR A 44 1.89 -21.32 -1.71
N LEU A 45 0.94 -21.06 -2.63
CA LEU A 45 -0.44 -20.65 -2.28
C LEU A 45 -1.10 -21.61 -1.27
N ALA A 46 -0.80 -22.90 -1.35
CA ALA A 46 -1.35 -23.92 -0.45
C ALA A 46 -0.88 -23.74 1.01
N THR A 47 0.32 -23.19 1.21
CA THR A 47 0.91 -22.95 2.55
C THR A 47 0.55 -21.58 3.10
N ILE A 48 0.37 -20.58 2.22
CA ILE A 48 0.15 -19.18 2.60
C ILE A 48 -1.28 -18.93 3.14
N GLY A 49 -2.25 -19.76 2.76
CA GLY A 49 -3.62 -19.64 3.27
C GLY A 49 -4.44 -18.53 2.59
N ARG A 50 -5.55 -18.13 3.21
CA ARG A 50 -6.50 -17.14 2.64
C ARG A 50 -6.01 -15.70 2.85
N PHE A 51 -6.67 -14.76 2.16
CA PHE A 51 -6.42 -13.34 2.35
C PHE A 51 -7.03 -12.87 3.67
N GLU A 52 -6.21 -12.28 4.55
CA GLU A 52 -6.61 -11.83 5.88
C GLU A 52 -6.20 -10.35 6.07
N PRO A 53 -7.10 -9.40 5.77
CA PRO A 53 -6.84 -7.96 5.92
C PRO A 53 -6.35 -7.55 7.33
N LEU A 54 -6.79 -8.27 8.36
CA LEU A 54 -6.38 -8.04 9.75
C LEU A 54 -4.86 -8.19 9.95
N GLU A 55 -4.19 -9.06 9.18
CA GLU A 55 -2.73 -9.21 9.25
C GLU A 55 -1.99 -7.94 8.76
N LEU A 56 -2.59 -7.17 7.85
CA LEU A 56 -2.04 -5.90 7.36
C LEU A 56 -2.30 -4.77 8.35
N LEU A 57 -3.46 -4.79 9.02
CA LEU A 57 -3.79 -3.81 10.07
C LEU A 57 -2.92 -3.97 11.31
N GLY A 58 -2.54 -5.21 11.66
CA GLY A 58 -1.58 -5.45 12.72
C GLY A 58 -0.22 -4.77 12.48
N ALA A 59 0.18 -4.58 11.21
CA ALA A 59 1.40 -3.83 10.86
C ALA A 59 1.25 -2.31 11.04
N THR A 60 0.03 -1.78 11.08
CA THR A 60 -0.26 -0.38 11.40
C THR A 60 -0.59 -0.14 12.88
N GLY A 61 -0.67 -1.20 13.69
CA GLY A 61 -1.07 -1.14 15.10
C GLY A 61 -2.59 -1.23 15.25
N ASP A 62 -3.30 -0.19 14.81
CA ASP A 62 -4.76 -0.07 14.83
C ASP A 62 -5.32 0.23 13.42
N THR A 63 -6.66 0.27 13.31
CA THR A 63 -7.32 0.74 12.08
C THR A 63 -6.95 2.20 11.82
N PRO A 64 -6.41 2.55 10.63
CA PRO A 64 -5.94 3.91 10.39
C PRO A 64 -7.06 4.94 10.44
N ASP A 65 -6.79 6.10 11.05
CA ASP A 65 -7.72 7.23 10.95
C ASP A 65 -8.00 7.61 9.49
N PRO A 66 -9.21 8.09 9.17
CA PRO A 66 -10.33 8.40 10.08
C PRO A 66 -11.34 7.26 10.21
N PHE A 67 -10.94 6.03 9.87
CA PHE A 67 -11.84 4.88 9.90
C PHE A 67 -12.13 4.44 11.34
N GLU A 68 -13.33 3.92 11.57
CA GLU A 68 -13.69 3.21 12.80
C GLU A 68 -12.96 1.85 12.86
N ASP A 69 -13.25 1.07 13.89
CA ASP A 69 -12.72 -0.29 14.02
C ASP A 69 -13.03 -1.13 12.77
N PHE A 70 -12.05 -1.89 12.29
CA PHE A 70 -12.18 -2.65 11.04
C PHE A 70 -13.43 -3.54 10.99
N ASP A 71 -13.81 -4.14 12.11
CA ASP A 71 -14.97 -5.03 12.21
C ASP A 71 -16.32 -4.30 12.01
N SER A 72 -16.37 -2.97 12.14
CA SER A 72 -17.56 -2.15 11.85
C SER A 72 -17.60 -1.62 10.42
N LEU A 73 -16.52 -1.78 9.64
CA LEU A 73 -16.43 -1.21 8.31
C LEU A 73 -17.32 -1.96 7.31
N LEU A 74 -18.07 -1.18 6.53
CA LEU A 74 -18.76 -1.68 5.35
C LEU A 74 -17.80 -1.66 4.17
N LEU A 75 -17.41 -2.85 3.72
CA LEU A 75 -16.50 -3.00 2.58
C LEU A 75 -17.29 -3.12 1.27
N GLU A 76 -16.95 -2.25 0.33
CA GLU A 76 -17.27 -2.41 -1.09
C GLU A 76 -16.24 -3.32 -1.74
N THR A 77 -16.63 -4.02 -2.81
CA THR A 77 -15.74 -4.93 -3.54
C THR A 77 -15.88 -4.75 -5.04
N ARG A 78 -14.76 -4.82 -5.77
CA ARG A 78 -14.72 -4.80 -7.22
C ARG A 78 -13.67 -5.76 -7.74
N ASP A 79 -14.05 -6.57 -8.72
CA ASP A 79 -13.11 -7.43 -9.42
C ASP A 79 -12.25 -6.60 -10.37
N GLU A 80 -10.93 -6.70 -10.19
CA GLU A 80 -9.93 -6.08 -11.05
C GLU A 80 -9.09 -7.17 -11.72
N PRO A 81 -8.41 -6.87 -12.84
CA PRO A 81 -7.55 -7.85 -13.52
C PRO A 81 -6.46 -8.49 -12.64
N MET A 82 -6.08 -7.80 -11.56
CA MET A 82 -5.04 -8.24 -10.61
C MET A 82 -5.61 -8.85 -9.33
N GLY A 83 -6.90 -9.19 -9.30
CA GLY A 83 -7.61 -9.73 -8.14
C GLY A 83 -8.63 -8.76 -7.56
N THR A 84 -9.49 -9.26 -6.69
CA THR A 84 -10.58 -8.47 -6.08
C THR A 84 -10.02 -7.38 -5.15
N LEU A 85 -10.41 -6.14 -5.42
CA LEU A 85 -10.14 -4.98 -4.56
C LEU A 85 -11.32 -4.79 -3.62
N SER A 86 -11.07 -4.74 -2.32
CA SER A 86 -12.09 -4.44 -1.30
C SER A 86 -11.74 -3.14 -0.57
N TRP A 87 -12.68 -2.24 -0.33
CA TRP A 87 -12.37 -0.99 0.35
C TRP A 87 -13.52 -0.45 1.21
N ALA A 88 -13.17 0.26 2.28
CA ALA A 88 -14.09 1.13 3.01
C ALA A 88 -13.91 2.57 2.54
N VAL A 89 -14.98 3.36 2.63
CA VAL A 89 -14.97 4.80 2.36
C VAL A 89 -15.32 5.57 3.62
N TRP A 90 -14.53 6.59 3.92
CA TRP A 90 -14.90 7.65 4.84
C TRP A 90 -14.97 8.98 4.10
N THR A 91 -15.93 9.82 4.45
CA THR A 91 -16.08 11.15 3.87
C THR A 91 -16.52 12.16 4.93
N ASN A 92 -16.05 13.39 4.81
CA ASN A 92 -16.57 14.51 5.60
C ASN A 92 -17.74 15.24 4.90
N ASN A 93 -18.23 14.73 3.78
CA ASN A 93 -19.25 15.35 2.92
C ASN A 93 -18.86 16.73 2.35
N ALA A 94 -17.59 17.12 2.42
CA ALA A 94 -17.03 18.36 1.89
C ALA A 94 -15.92 18.07 0.86
N ASN A 95 -16.17 17.10 -0.02
CA ASN A 95 -15.26 16.67 -1.08
C ASN A 95 -13.90 16.15 -0.58
N LEU A 96 -13.82 15.68 0.66
CA LEU A 96 -12.64 14.99 1.19
C LEU A 96 -13.04 13.54 1.46
N ASN A 97 -12.46 12.65 0.64
CA ASN A 97 -12.73 11.23 0.68
C ASN A 97 -11.46 10.49 1.07
N CYS A 98 -11.60 9.56 2.01
CA CYS A 98 -10.57 8.64 2.43
C CYS A 98 -11.01 7.23 2.05
N VAL A 99 -10.06 6.43 1.56
CA VAL A 99 -10.26 5.01 1.31
C VAL A 99 -9.30 4.18 2.15
N LEU A 100 -9.79 3.07 2.66
CA LEU A 100 -9.00 2.00 3.25
C LEU A 100 -9.23 0.76 2.40
N ALA A 101 -8.27 0.46 1.52
CA ALA A 101 -8.41 -0.56 0.51
C ALA A 101 -7.45 -1.74 0.73
N PHE A 102 -7.89 -2.91 0.31
CA PHE A 102 -7.26 -4.19 0.54
C PHE A 102 -7.30 -5.03 -0.73
N ARG A 103 -6.19 -5.69 -1.06
CA ARG A 103 -6.13 -6.63 -2.17
C ARG A 103 -5.01 -7.64 -1.96
N ARG A 104 -5.25 -8.88 -2.38
CA ARG A 104 -4.18 -9.87 -2.58
C ARG A 104 -3.78 -9.92 -4.04
N LEU A 105 -2.49 -9.86 -4.29
CA LEU A 105 -1.85 -10.14 -5.57
C LEU A 105 -1.22 -11.54 -5.50
N ASP A 106 -1.33 -12.31 -6.58
CA ASP A 106 -0.69 -13.62 -6.68
C ASP A 106 0.55 -13.58 -7.59
N ALA A 107 1.34 -14.68 -7.57
CA ALA A 107 2.58 -14.81 -8.33
C ALA A 107 2.43 -14.67 -9.86
N SER A 108 1.21 -14.64 -10.42
CA SER A 108 1.01 -14.32 -11.84
C SER A 108 1.20 -12.83 -12.13
N SER A 109 1.12 -11.98 -11.10
CA SER A 109 1.40 -10.56 -11.19
C SER A 109 2.91 -10.30 -11.17
N ARG A 110 3.40 -9.53 -12.15
CA ARG A 110 4.83 -9.10 -12.24
C ARG A 110 5.31 -8.28 -11.04
N VAL A 111 4.38 -7.82 -10.21
CA VAL A 111 4.65 -7.02 -9.02
C VAL A 111 5.04 -7.90 -7.85
N VAL A 112 4.65 -9.18 -7.85
CA VAL A 112 5.03 -10.10 -6.77
C VAL A 112 6.52 -10.45 -6.92
N PRO A 113 7.34 -10.24 -5.89
CA PRO A 113 8.76 -10.57 -5.96
C PRO A 113 9.03 -12.03 -6.27
N GLU A 114 10.18 -12.29 -6.89
CA GLU A 114 10.65 -13.66 -7.13
C GLU A 114 10.72 -14.44 -5.80
N GLY A 115 10.22 -15.67 -5.80
CA GLY A 115 10.14 -16.52 -4.61
C GLY A 115 8.91 -16.27 -3.71
N ALA A 116 8.20 -15.15 -3.87
CA ALA A 116 6.95 -14.90 -3.19
C ALA A 116 5.76 -15.56 -3.91
N GLY A 117 4.90 -16.23 -3.15
CA GLY A 117 3.68 -16.84 -3.69
C GLY A 117 2.52 -15.85 -3.77
N VAL A 118 2.49 -14.87 -2.87
CA VAL A 118 1.51 -13.78 -2.83
C VAL A 118 2.15 -12.49 -2.35
N MET A 119 1.46 -11.39 -2.64
CA MET A 119 1.69 -10.10 -2.01
C MET A 119 0.36 -9.48 -1.60
N ASP A 120 0.21 -9.22 -0.31
CA ASP A 120 -0.96 -8.57 0.26
C ASP A 120 -0.75 -7.06 0.31
N MET A 121 -1.79 -6.30 -0.02
CA MET A 121 -1.74 -4.86 -0.17
C MET A 121 -2.79 -4.20 0.71
N MET A 122 -2.39 -3.16 1.42
CA MET A 122 -3.29 -2.20 2.07
C MET A 122 -2.99 -0.78 1.59
N LEU A 123 -4.01 0.00 1.27
CA LEU A 123 -3.91 1.41 0.94
C LEU A 123 -4.74 2.20 1.94
N ARG A 124 -4.15 3.23 2.54
CA ARG A 124 -4.89 4.33 3.15
C ARG A 124 -4.61 5.58 2.34
N ASN A 125 -5.64 6.16 1.72
CA ASN A 125 -5.45 7.38 0.95
C ASN A 125 -6.62 8.35 1.11
N CYS A 126 -6.31 9.58 1.55
CA CYS A 126 -7.24 10.69 1.69
C CYS A 126 -6.91 11.78 0.65
N VAL A 127 -7.93 12.21 -0.10
CA VAL A 127 -7.78 13.24 -1.14
C VAL A 127 -8.96 14.20 -1.13
N HIS A 128 -8.71 15.44 -1.56
CA HIS A 128 -9.78 16.37 -1.95
C HIS A 128 -10.24 16.01 -3.37
N GLY A 129 -11.21 15.11 -3.49
CA GLY A 129 -11.57 14.50 -4.77
C GLY A 129 -12.49 13.31 -4.63
N THR A 130 -12.58 12.47 -5.66
CA THR A 130 -13.47 11.30 -5.70
C THR A 130 -12.87 10.06 -5.02
N VAL A 131 -13.71 9.07 -4.74
CA VAL A 131 -13.27 7.75 -4.24
C VAL A 131 -12.32 7.07 -5.22
N GLU A 132 -12.59 7.17 -6.53
CA GLU A 132 -11.74 6.59 -7.57
C GLU A 132 -10.35 7.23 -7.59
N GLN A 133 -10.26 8.55 -7.40
CA GLN A 133 -8.98 9.24 -7.28
C GLN A 133 -8.21 8.78 -6.03
N ALA A 134 -8.91 8.53 -4.93
CA ALA A 134 -8.32 7.99 -3.72
C ALA A 134 -7.80 6.54 -3.94
N LEU A 135 -8.50 5.72 -4.74
CA LEU A 135 -8.13 4.34 -5.06
C LEU A 135 -7.03 4.21 -6.13
N ALA A 136 -6.74 5.26 -6.89
CA ALA A 136 -5.78 5.20 -8.00
C ALA A 136 -4.43 4.52 -7.64
N PRO A 137 -3.79 4.79 -6.48
CA PRO A 137 -2.55 4.11 -6.12
C PRO A 137 -2.70 2.59 -5.97
N ALA A 138 -3.86 2.11 -5.50
CA ALA A 138 -4.16 0.68 -5.42
C ALA A 138 -4.36 0.07 -6.81
N LEU A 139 -4.85 0.82 -7.78
CA LEU A 139 -5.02 0.33 -9.16
C LEU A 139 -3.68 0.32 -9.92
N GLU A 140 -2.77 1.23 -9.56
CA GLU A 140 -1.49 1.45 -10.22
C GLU A 140 -0.29 0.74 -9.56
N VAL A 141 -0.52 -0.16 -8.59
CA VAL A 141 0.52 -0.83 -7.78
C VAL A 141 1.66 -1.48 -8.57
N ASN A 142 1.45 -1.75 -9.87
CA ASN A 142 2.51 -2.09 -10.82
C ASN A 142 3.74 -1.18 -10.75
N VAL A 143 3.59 0.08 -10.32
CA VAL A 143 4.66 1.09 -10.29
C VAL A 143 5.41 1.13 -8.95
N GLY A 144 4.76 0.78 -7.84
CA GLY A 144 5.30 0.98 -6.49
C GLY A 144 6.37 -0.04 -6.07
N TYR A 145 6.16 -1.31 -6.40
CA TYR A 145 7.10 -2.38 -6.02
C TYR A 145 8.37 -2.38 -6.89
N ALA A 146 8.23 -2.11 -8.20
CA ALA A 146 9.33 -2.11 -9.15
C ALA A 146 10.42 -1.06 -8.85
N ALA A 147 10.10 -0.02 -8.07
CA ALA A 147 11.09 0.95 -7.59
C ALA A 147 12.09 0.37 -6.57
N ALA A 148 11.89 -0.87 -6.09
CA ALA A 148 12.73 -1.55 -5.10
C ALA A 148 13.30 -2.91 -5.54
N GLY A 149 13.12 -3.31 -6.81
CA GLY A 149 13.72 -4.53 -7.34
C GLY A 149 15.26 -4.45 -7.48
N PRO A 150 15.98 -5.60 -7.42
CA PRO A 150 17.44 -5.61 -7.46
C PRO A 150 17.97 -5.29 -8.86
N GLU A 151 19.00 -4.43 -8.86
CA GLU A 151 19.91 -4.04 -9.96
C GLU A 151 19.36 -3.18 -11.11
N GLY A 152 19.46 -1.86 -10.90
CA GLY A 152 19.71 -0.90 -11.98
C GLY A 152 18.80 0.32 -11.96
N ASP A 153 19.28 1.39 -11.33
CA ASP A 153 18.79 2.78 -11.50
C ASP A 153 17.73 3.32 -10.51
N LEU A 154 18.16 3.49 -9.24
CA LEU A 154 17.83 4.55 -8.25
C LEU A 154 16.33 4.80 -7.85
N PRO A 155 16.06 5.09 -6.54
CA PRO A 155 16.42 6.38 -5.96
C PRO A 155 17.19 6.23 -4.64
N ARG A 156 18.49 6.55 -4.68
CA ARG A 156 19.25 6.82 -3.45
C ARG A 156 18.67 8.06 -2.78
N MET A 157 18.02 7.87 -1.64
CA MET A 157 17.80 8.94 -0.65
C MET A 157 19.16 9.32 -0.04
N LEU A 158 19.94 10.14 -0.74
CA LEU A 158 21.07 10.84 -0.13
C LEU A 158 20.51 11.99 0.70
N SER A 159 20.65 11.93 2.03
CA SER A 159 20.38 13.06 2.90
C SER A 159 21.15 14.31 2.43
N PRO A 160 20.51 15.49 2.36
CA PRO A 160 21.16 16.74 1.92
C PRO A 160 22.12 17.34 2.96
N LEU A 161 22.39 16.63 4.07
CA LEU A 161 23.20 17.10 5.20
C LEU A 161 24.60 16.46 5.28
N ALA A 162 25.01 15.65 4.32
CA ALA A 162 26.39 15.19 4.21
C ALA A 162 27.23 16.20 3.41
N ALA A 163 27.48 17.39 3.99
CA ALA A 163 28.55 18.26 3.50
C ALA A 163 29.90 17.73 4.02
N PRO A 164 30.96 17.69 3.20
CA PRO A 164 32.30 17.37 3.69
C PRO A 164 32.76 18.45 4.67
N GLN A 165 33.27 18.04 5.83
CA GLN A 165 34.05 18.92 6.71
C GLN A 165 35.41 19.24 6.05
N PRO A 166 35.96 20.44 6.29
CA PRO A 166 37.13 20.99 5.59
C PRO A 166 38.42 20.18 5.79
#